data_AF-A0A5M8SVV0-F1
#
_entry.id   AF-A0A5M8SVV0-F1
#
_cell.length_a   1.000
_cell.length_b   1.000
_cell.length_c   1.000
_cell.angle_alpha   90.00
_cell.angle_beta   90.00
_cell.angle_gamma   90.00
#
_symmetry.space_group_name_H-M   'P 1'
#
loop_
_entity.id
_entity.type
_entity.pdbx_description
1 polymer ?
#
loop_
_entity_poly.entity_id
_entity_poly.type
_entity_poly.pdbx_seq_one_letter_code
_entity_poly.pdbx_strand_id
1 'polypeptide(L)'
;MFTGIVEQTGTLVGLEVRGGVHRITVEAPGIAGRLREGDSLAISGVCLTALDVDPTYFHADLAQETLDRTSLGSLQPGSRVNLELPTAAGSPLGGHVVQGHVDGTGILIALDPVNDPASPGYDPGTTDWTLKVKLPEDLRKWMVPKGSVAIEGISLTIAGIDRDEITIAILPLTYQRTNLHTLAPGAPVNIEADVLVKLAYAQMQEQKRPGFELTEAWLVANGY
;
A
#
# COMPACT_ATOMS: atom_id res chain seq x y z
N MET A 1 -13.50 -0.45 -1.86
CA MET A 1 -12.54 0.00 -2.88
C MET A 1 -12.19 1.44 -2.58
N PHE A 2 -10.94 1.79 -2.84
CA PHE A 2 -10.29 3.04 -2.51
C PHE A 2 -9.56 3.58 -3.75
N THR A 3 -8.98 4.77 -3.63
CA THR A 3 -8.21 5.41 -4.69
C THR A 3 -6.73 5.59 -4.36
N GLY A 4 -6.36 5.34 -3.10
CA GLY A 4 -5.03 5.63 -2.58
C GLY A 4 -4.80 7.12 -2.33
N ILE A 5 -5.88 7.90 -2.16
CA ILE A 5 -5.79 9.32 -1.83
C ILE A 5 -6.14 9.47 -0.35
N VAL A 6 -5.10 9.55 0.48
CA VAL A 6 -5.23 9.65 1.93
C VAL A 6 -6.01 10.91 2.32
N GLU A 7 -7.10 10.73 3.08
CA GLU A 7 -7.95 11.81 3.57
C GLU A 7 -7.42 12.40 4.88
N GLN A 8 -6.86 11.56 5.75
CA GLN A 8 -6.41 11.94 7.08
C GLN A 8 -5.29 11.01 7.56
N THR A 9 -4.45 11.49 8.48
CA THR A 9 -3.60 10.62 9.30
C THR A 9 -4.20 10.45 10.69
N GLY A 10 -4.31 9.20 11.14
CA GLY A 10 -4.71 8.83 12.50
C GLY A 10 -3.52 8.52 13.40
N THR A 11 -3.80 8.28 14.68
CA THR A 11 -2.82 7.80 15.67
C THR A 11 -3.22 6.43 16.16
N LEU A 12 -2.33 5.45 16.10
CA LEU A 12 -2.54 4.16 16.74
C LEU A 12 -2.58 4.34 18.27
N VAL A 13 -3.69 3.95 18.89
CA VAL A 13 -3.82 3.92 20.35
C VAL A 13 -3.28 2.62 20.91
N GLY A 14 -3.56 1.50 20.24
CA GLY A 14 -3.04 0.20 20.65
C GLY A 14 -3.57 -0.96 19.82
N LEU A 15 -2.93 -2.11 20.05
CA LEU A 15 -3.30 -3.41 19.50
C LEU A 15 -3.44 -4.39 20.68
N GLU A 16 -4.66 -4.83 20.96
CA GLU A 16 -4.98 -5.69 22.12
C GLU A 16 -5.43 -7.08 21.67
N VAL A 17 -5.06 -8.12 22.41
CA VAL A 17 -5.62 -9.47 22.18
C VAL A 17 -6.90 -9.63 23.01
N ARG A 18 -8.02 -9.92 22.35
CA ARG A 18 -9.32 -10.17 22.99
C ARG A 18 -9.90 -11.48 22.48
N GLY A 19 -9.99 -12.49 23.35
CA GLY A 19 -10.65 -13.76 23.02
C GLY A 19 -10.06 -14.50 21.80
N GLY A 20 -8.77 -14.29 21.49
CA GLY A 20 -8.08 -14.91 20.36
C GLY A 20 -8.07 -14.09 19.06
N VAL A 21 -8.70 -12.90 19.04
CA VAL A 21 -8.56 -11.92 17.94
C VAL A 21 -7.76 -10.70 18.40
N HIS A 22 -7.08 -10.04 17.46
CA HIS A 22 -6.35 -8.81 17.75
C HIS A 22 -7.20 -7.60 17.38
N ARG A 23 -7.52 -6.75 18.36
CA ARG A 23 -8.26 -5.50 18.16
C ARG A 23 -7.32 -4.33 18.01
N ILE A 24 -7.37 -3.65 16.88
CA ILE A 24 -6.69 -2.38 16.64
C ILE A 24 -7.60 -1.22 17.05
N THR A 25 -7.05 -0.21 17.72
CA THR A 25 -7.75 1.04 18.02
C THR A 25 -6.96 2.23 17.48
N VAL A 26 -7.59 3.06 16.65
CA VAL A 26 -6.98 4.23 16.04
C VAL A 26 -7.79 5.47 16.40
N GLU A 27 -7.12 6.49 16.93
CA GLU A 27 -7.68 7.83 17.10
C GLU A 27 -7.72 8.52 15.72
N ALA A 28 -8.94 8.82 15.26
CA ALA A 28 -9.24 9.36 13.94
C ALA A 28 -10.42 10.34 13.99
N PRO A 29 -10.35 11.42 14.80
CA PRO A 29 -11.43 12.40 14.87
C PRO A 29 -11.71 12.98 13.48
N GLY A 30 -12.98 13.08 13.10
CA GLY A 30 -13.41 13.51 11.77
C GLY A 30 -13.79 12.36 10.84
N ILE A 31 -12.91 11.36 10.67
CA ILE A 31 -13.24 10.15 9.90
C ILE A 31 -14.06 9.15 10.72
N ALA A 32 -13.69 8.89 11.97
CA ALA A 32 -14.35 7.89 12.80
C ALA A 32 -15.86 8.16 12.96
N GLY A 33 -16.24 9.40 13.23
CA GLY A 33 -17.65 9.82 13.32
C GLY A 33 -18.45 9.77 12.00
N ARG A 34 -17.83 9.47 10.87
CA ARG A 34 -18.51 9.26 9.57
C ARG A 34 -18.86 7.80 9.31
N LEU A 35 -18.32 6.87 10.10
CA LEU A 35 -18.48 5.44 9.92
C LEU A 35 -19.69 4.89 10.66
N ARG A 36 -20.18 3.75 10.19
CA ARG A 36 -21.14 2.87 10.86
C ARG A 36 -20.51 1.51 11.07
N GLU A 37 -21.08 0.73 11.99
CA GLU A 37 -20.60 -0.63 12.23
C GLU A 37 -20.76 -1.44 10.94
N GLY A 38 -19.70 -2.17 10.57
CA GLY A 38 -19.64 -2.91 9.30
C GLY A 38 -19.09 -2.11 8.10
N ASP A 39 -18.93 -0.78 8.21
CA ASP A 39 -18.30 0.01 7.14
C ASP A 39 -16.82 -0.34 7.01
N SER A 40 -16.27 -0.15 5.81
CA SER A 40 -14.83 -0.33 5.56
C SER A 40 -14.06 0.97 5.76
N LEU A 41 -12.83 0.86 6.26
CA LEU A 41 -11.84 1.95 6.32
C LEU A 41 -10.48 1.39 5.92
N ALA A 42 -9.76 2.06 5.03
CA ALA A 42 -8.36 1.70 4.77
C ALA A 42 -7.46 2.31 5.84
N ILE A 43 -6.68 1.48 6.53
CA ILE A 43 -5.64 1.90 7.48
C ILE A 43 -4.28 1.51 6.91
N SER A 44 -3.49 2.51 6.50
CA SER A 44 -2.21 2.31 5.83
C SER A 44 -2.30 1.32 4.65
N GLY A 45 -3.40 1.38 3.90
CA GLY A 45 -3.68 0.50 2.76
C GLY A 45 -4.32 -0.83 3.11
N VAL A 46 -4.61 -1.11 4.39
CA VAL A 46 -5.32 -2.33 4.81
C VAL A 46 -6.80 -2.03 4.99
N CYS A 47 -7.67 -2.67 4.22
CA CYS A 47 -9.11 -2.57 4.39
C CYS A 47 -9.56 -3.28 5.66
N LEU A 48 -10.10 -2.52 6.61
CA LEU A 48 -10.61 -3.03 7.88
C LEU A 48 -12.09 -2.68 8.07
N THR A 49 -12.81 -3.54 8.79
CA THR A 49 -14.22 -3.36 9.09
C THR A 49 -14.41 -2.65 10.43
N ALA A 50 -15.16 -1.56 10.43
CA ALA A 50 -15.47 -0.76 11.62
C ALA A 50 -16.29 -1.57 12.63
N LEU A 51 -15.84 -1.55 13.88
CA LEU A 51 -16.49 -2.07 15.07
C LEU A 51 -16.58 -0.97 16.13
N ASP A 52 -17.46 -1.14 17.12
CA ASP A 52 -17.58 -0.25 18.29
C ASP A 52 -17.54 1.25 17.94
N VAL A 53 -18.34 1.67 16.95
CA VAL A 53 -18.21 3.01 16.34
C VAL A 53 -18.25 4.13 17.37
N ASP A 54 -17.24 4.98 17.31
CA ASP A 54 -17.06 6.15 18.17
C ASP A 54 -16.73 7.40 17.31
N PRO A 55 -17.13 8.61 17.72
CA PRO A 55 -16.83 9.84 16.96
C PRO A 55 -15.32 10.16 16.83
N THR A 56 -14.51 9.63 17.74
CA THR A 56 -13.08 9.89 17.88
C THR A 56 -12.24 8.67 17.53
N TYR A 57 -12.68 7.46 17.91
CA TYR A 57 -11.92 6.23 17.74
C TYR A 57 -12.55 5.30 16.71
N PHE A 58 -11.67 4.70 15.91
CA PHE A 58 -11.99 3.57 15.05
C PHE A 58 -11.46 2.29 15.69
N HIS A 59 -12.30 1.25 15.71
CA HIS A 59 -11.91 -0.08 16.15
C HIS A 59 -12.13 -1.09 15.02
N ALA A 60 -11.24 -2.08 14.93
CA ALA A 60 -11.41 -3.22 14.05
C ALA A 60 -10.70 -4.44 14.62
N ASP A 61 -11.18 -5.63 14.24
CA ASP A 61 -10.46 -6.88 14.50
C ASP A 61 -9.58 -7.23 13.30
N LEU A 62 -8.37 -7.70 13.60
CA LEU A 62 -7.39 -8.16 12.63
C LEU A 62 -7.39 -9.68 12.60
N ALA A 63 -7.51 -10.25 11.40
CA ALA A 63 -7.23 -11.66 11.17
C ALA A 63 -5.72 -11.92 11.29
N GLN A 64 -5.35 -13.17 11.58
CA GLN A 64 -3.94 -13.56 11.64
C GLN A 64 -3.21 -13.27 10.32
N GLU A 65 -3.84 -13.54 9.17
CA GLU A 65 -3.29 -13.20 7.84
C GLU A 65 -2.95 -11.70 7.73
N THR A 66 -3.79 -10.81 8.28
CA THR A 66 -3.54 -9.37 8.27
C THR A 66 -2.31 -9.02 9.10
N LEU A 67 -2.11 -9.66 10.25
CA LEU A 67 -0.92 -9.44 11.08
C LEU A 67 0.35 -9.92 10.39
N ASP A 68 0.27 -11.06 9.68
CA ASP A 68 1.41 -11.69 9.05
C ASP A 68 1.82 -11.00 7.74
N ARG A 69 0.85 -10.42 7.01
CA ARG A 69 1.06 -9.79 5.69
C ARG A 69 1.35 -8.30 5.74
N THR A 70 1.05 -7.62 6.84
CA THR A 70 1.03 -6.14 6.88
C THR A 70 1.91 -5.59 7.99
N SER A 71 2.26 -4.30 7.88
CA SER A 71 3.02 -3.57 8.89
C SER A 71 2.24 -3.38 10.20
N LEU A 72 0.90 -3.56 10.21
CA LEU A 72 0.04 -3.24 11.34
C LEU A 72 0.42 -3.98 12.62
N GLY A 73 0.86 -5.24 12.52
CA GLY A 73 1.28 -6.04 13.68
C GLY A 73 2.57 -5.55 14.36
N SER A 74 3.36 -4.71 13.67
CA SER A 74 4.63 -4.15 14.18
C SER A 74 4.50 -2.75 14.76
N LEU A 75 3.35 -2.09 14.53
CA LEU A 75 3.13 -0.72 14.97
C LEU A 75 3.07 -0.62 16.50
N GLN A 76 3.50 0.52 17.03
CA GLN A 76 3.47 0.83 18.46
C GLN A 76 2.44 1.93 18.75
N PRO A 77 1.86 1.98 19.95
CA PRO A 77 1.06 3.12 20.37
C PRO A 77 1.77 4.45 20.06
N GLY A 78 1.05 5.39 19.46
CA GLY A 78 1.58 6.67 18.96
C GLY A 78 2.01 6.66 17.49
N SER A 79 2.12 5.51 16.83
CA SER A 79 2.42 5.44 15.40
C SER A 79 1.35 6.15 14.56
N ARG A 80 1.77 6.87 13.50
CA ARG A 80 0.87 7.52 12.55
C ARG A 80 0.48 6.56 11.43
N VAL A 81 -0.81 6.53 11.10
CA VAL A 81 -1.37 5.67 10.04
C VAL A 81 -2.16 6.49 9.04
N ASN A 82 -2.13 6.09 7.77
CA ASN A 82 -2.94 6.74 6.73
C ASN A 82 -4.38 6.22 6.76
N LEU A 83 -5.36 7.11 6.59
CA LEU A 83 -6.78 6.77 6.59
C LEU A 83 -7.44 7.23 5.29
N GLU A 84 -8.20 6.34 4.66
CA GLU A 84 -9.00 6.64 3.49
C GLU A 84 -10.35 5.93 3.58
N LEU A 85 -11.44 6.66 3.31
CA LEU A 85 -12.77 6.06 3.24
C LEU A 85 -13.00 5.41 1.88
N PRO A 86 -13.90 4.41 1.79
CA PRO A 86 -14.27 3.83 0.52
C PRO A 86 -14.79 4.91 -0.44
N THR A 87 -14.32 4.83 -1.69
CA THR A 87 -14.71 5.79 -2.72
C THR A 87 -16.19 5.63 -3.06
N ALA A 88 -16.95 6.71 -2.95
CA ALA A 88 -18.37 6.70 -3.29
C ALA A 88 -18.58 6.50 -4.80
N ALA A 89 -19.67 5.83 -5.16
CA ALA A 89 -20.04 5.65 -6.56
C ALA A 89 -20.25 7.01 -7.25
N GLY A 90 -19.64 7.20 -8.41
CA GLY A 90 -19.70 8.45 -9.17
C GLY A 90 -18.67 9.51 -8.74
N SER A 91 -17.85 9.25 -7.73
CA SER A 91 -16.71 10.12 -7.40
C SER A 91 -15.54 9.92 -8.37
N PRO A 92 -14.72 10.96 -8.63
CA PRO A 92 -13.50 10.82 -9.40
C PRO A 92 -12.52 9.81 -8.76
N LEU A 93 -11.87 8.99 -9.58
CA LEU A 93 -10.74 8.17 -9.15
C LEU A 93 -9.48 9.04 -9.19
N GLY A 94 -9.14 9.67 -8.06
CA GLY A 94 -8.01 10.61 -7.99
C GLY A 94 -6.62 9.96 -8.05
N GLY A 95 -6.54 8.67 -7.72
CA GLY A 95 -5.35 7.83 -7.88
C GLY A 95 -5.63 6.67 -8.83
N HIS A 96 -5.30 5.44 -8.40
CA HIS A 96 -5.63 4.21 -9.13
C HIS A 96 -6.59 3.33 -8.32
N VAL A 97 -6.99 2.18 -8.87
CA VAL A 97 -7.85 1.25 -8.13
C VAL A 97 -7.04 0.58 -7.02
N VAL A 98 -7.38 0.93 -5.77
CA VAL A 98 -6.83 0.31 -4.57
C VAL A 98 -7.92 -0.51 -3.90
N GLN A 99 -7.64 -1.78 -3.65
CA GLN A 99 -8.58 -2.71 -3.01
C GLN A 99 -8.51 -2.62 -1.49
N GLY A 100 -7.36 -2.25 -0.95
CA GLY A 100 -7.04 -2.33 0.47
C GLY A 100 -6.60 -3.75 0.86
N HIS A 101 -6.08 -4.52 -0.11
CA HIS A 101 -5.64 -5.90 0.04
C HIS A 101 -4.13 -5.95 -0.14
N VAL A 102 -3.41 -5.61 0.93
CA VAL A 102 -1.95 -5.59 0.95
C VAL A 102 -1.40 -6.96 0.56
N ASP A 103 -0.52 -6.98 -0.45
CA ASP A 103 0.11 -8.21 -0.94
C ASP A 103 1.28 -8.63 -0.01
N GLY A 104 1.91 -7.68 0.67
CA GLY A 104 2.97 -7.89 1.65
C GLY A 104 3.63 -6.58 2.09
N THR A 105 4.77 -6.68 2.77
CA THR A 105 5.56 -5.52 3.20
C THR A 105 6.85 -5.35 2.42
N GLY A 106 7.16 -4.11 2.04
CA GLY A 106 8.50 -3.67 1.65
C GLY A 106 9.25 -3.06 2.84
N ILE A 107 10.51 -2.70 2.64
CA ILE A 107 11.33 -1.98 3.63
C ILE A 107 11.66 -0.58 3.11
N LEU A 108 11.35 0.45 3.89
CA LEU A 108 11.76 1.81 3.61
C LEU A 108 13.29 1.90 3.66
N ILE A 109 13.93 2.26 2.55
CA ILE A 109 15.38 2.43 2.48
C ILE A 109 15.75 3.88 2.74
N ALA A 110 15.04 4.82 2.11
CA ALA A 110 15.29 6.25 2.26
C ALA A 110 14.05 7.07 1.89
N LEU A 111 13.94 8.25 2.50
CA LEU A 111 12.99 9.30 2.14
C LEU A 111 13.73 10.64 2.25
N ASP A 112 14.46 10.98 1.19
CA ASP A 112 15.38 12.10 1.21
C ASP A 112 14.80 13.29 0.43
N PRO A 113 14.98 14.53 0.91
CA PRO A 113 14.59 15.70 0.15
C PRO A 113 15.46 15.80 -1.12
N VAL A 114 14.84 16.19 -2.24
CA VAL A 114 15.55 16.38 -3.50
C VAL A 114 16.52 17.56 -3.43
N ASN A 115 16.13 18.62 -2.73
CA ASN A 115 16.97 19.79 -2.47
C ASN A 115 17.75 19.60 -1.15
N ASP A 116 18.99 20.06 -1.11
CA ASP A 116 19.85 19.99 0.07
C ASP A 116 19.25 20.82 1.23
N PRO A 117 18.99 20.22 2.42
CA PRO A 117 18.51 20.93 3.61
C PRO A 117 19.41 22.09 4.06
N ALA A 118 20.69 22.08 3.71
CA ALA A 118 21.63 23.17 4.03
C ALA A 118 21.55 24.35 3.03
N SER A 119 20.78 24.23 1.95
CA SER A 119 20.66 25.29 0.95
C SER A 119 19.88 26.51 1.47
N PRO A 120 20.32 27.75 1.18
CA PRO A 120 19.55 28.94 1.49
C PRO A 120 18.15 28.88 0.87
N GLY A 121 17.10 29.06 1.68
CA GLY A 121 15.71 28.99 1.21
C GLY A 121 15.13 27.58 1.13
N TYR A 122 15.81 26.55 1.67
CA TYR A 122 15.21 25.25 1.86
C TYR A 122 13.98 25.36 2.77
N ASP A 123 12.86 24.82 2.29
CA ASP A 123 11.64 24.63 3.06
C ASP A 123 11.13 23.20 2.84
N PRO A 124 11.06 22.36 3.89
CA PRO A 124 10.49 21.01 3.77
C PRO A 124 9.02 21.05 3.32
N GLY A 125 8.36 22.20 3.48
CA GLY A 125 7.03 22.50 3.00
C GLY A 125 6.88 22.55 1.48
N THR A 126 7.97 22.77 0.74
CA THR A 126 7.95 23.05 -0.70
C THR A 126 8.93 22.21 -1.51
N THR A 127 9.78 21.40 -0.87
CA THR A 127 10.66 20.45 -1.57
C THR A 127 9.94 19.16 -1.93
N ASP A 128 10.31 18.59 -3.08
CA ASP A 128 10.04 17.19 -3.41
C ASP A 128 10.95 16.26 -2.61
N TRP A 129 10.53 15.00 -2.51
CA TRP A 129 11.25 13.94 -1.81
C TRP A 129 11.43 12.71 -2.71
N THR A 130 12.53 11.99 -2.51
CA THR A 130 12.80 10.71 -3.17
C THR A 130 12.60 9.60 -2.16
N LEU A 131 11.54 8.82 -2.37
CA LEU A 131 11.24 7.61 -1.60
C LEU A 131 11.88 6.40 -2.28
N LYS A 132 12.63 5.61 -1.52
CA LYS A 132 13.18 4.33 -1.94
C LYS A 132 12.65 3.21 -1.06
N VAL A 133 12.11 2.17 -1.69
CA VAL A 133 11.57 1.00 -0.99
C VAL A 133 12.16 -0.25 -1.59
N LYS A 134 12.71 -1.10 -0.73
CA LYS A 134 13.16 -2.44 -1.10
C LYS A 134 11.99 -3.43 -0.99
N LEU A 135 11.85 -4.28 -1.98
CA LEU A 135 10.75 -5.23 -2.08
C LEU A 135 11.29 -6.68 -2.06
N PRO A 136 10.59 -7.61 -1.39
CA PRO A 136 10.83 -9.02 -1.61
C PRO A 136 10.48 -9.43 -3.05
N GLU A 137 11.04 -10.54 -3.51
CA GLU A 137 10.96 -10.98 -4.92
C GLU A 137 9.51 -11.18 -5.39
N ASP A 138 8.66 -11.70 -4.51
CA ASP A 138 7.24 -11.95 -4.76
C ASP A 138 6.40 -10.68 -4.93
N LEU A 139 6.84 -9.55 -4.37
CA LEU A 139 6.25 -8.24 -4.62
C LEU A 139 6.89 -7.54 -5.82
N ARG A 140 8.21 -7.68 -5.97
CA ARG A 140 8.96 -7.03 -7.04
C ARG A 140 8.43 -7.39 -8.42
N LYS A 141 8.00 -8.63 -8.67
CA LYS A 141 7.46 -9.07 -9.97
C LYS A 141 6.24 -8.27 -10.46
N TRP A 142 5.54 -7.58 -9.57
CA TRP A 142 4.37 -6.75 -9.91
C TRP A 142 4.73 -5.32 -10.28
N MET A 143 5.98 -4.90 -10.04
CA MET A 143 6.40 -3.52 -10.26
C MET A 143 6.81 -3.31 -11.72
N VAL A 144 6.19 -2.32 -12.36
CA VAL A 144 6.49 -1.92 -13.74
C VAL A 144 6.91 -0.45 -13.80
N PRO A 145 7.88 -0.07 -14.66
CA PRO A 145 8.28 1.33 -14.80
C PRO A 145 7.08 2.20 -15.18
N LYS A 146 6.90 3.34 -14.49
CA LYS A 146 5.76 4.26 -14.65
C LYS A 146 4.39 3.64 -14.33
N GLY A 147 4.35 2.44 -13.74
CA GLY A 147 3.14 1.85 -13.20
C GLY A 147 2.73 2.45 -11.86
N SER A 148 1.50 2.13 -11.47
CA SER A 148 0.96 2.48 -10.16
C SER A 148 1.31 1.42 -9.11
N VAL A 149 1.47 1.88 -7.86
CA VAL A 149 1.61 1.05 -6.67
C VAL A 149 0.99 1.79 -5.50
N ALA A 150 0.35 1.07 -4.57
CA ALA A 150 -0.07 1.63 -3.31
C ALA A 150 0.96 1.30 -2.22
N ILE A 151 1.54 2.34 -1.60
CA ILE A 151 2.47 2.20 -0.47
C ILE A 151 1.85 2.86 0.74
N GLU A 152 1.66 2.13 1.84
CA GLU A 152 0.93 2.61 3.03
C GLU A 152 -0.46 3.19 2.66
N GLY A 153 -1.10 2.61 1.63
CA GLY A 153 -2.37 3.09 1.09
C GLY A 153 -2.29 4.36 0.24
N ILE A 154 -1.10 4.83 -0.11
CA ILE A 154 -0.90 6.01 -0.96
C ILE A 154 -0.71 5.54 -2.40
N SER A 155 -1.55 6.02 -3.31
CA SER A 155 -1.40 5.80 -4.75
C SER A 155 -0.21 6.59 -5.27
N LEU A 156 0.80 5.87 -5.78
CA LEU A 156 2.07 6.42 -6.22
C LEU A 156 2.48 5.90 -7.60
N THR A 157 3.31 6.68 -8.29
CA THR A 157 3.87 6.32 -9.59
C THR A 157 5.32 5.90 -9.43
N ILE A 158 5.66 4.71 -9.93
CA ILE A 158 7.02 4.19 -9.90
C ILE A 158 7.90 4.99 -10.86
N ALA A 159 8.82 5.79 -10.30
CA ALA A 159 9.72 6.64 -11.06
C ALA A 159 10.86 5.84 -11.70
N GLY A 160 11.40 4.86 -10.97
CA GLY A 160 12.49 3.99 -11.39
C GLY A 160 12.50 2.67 -10.63
N ILE A 161 13.19 1.67 -11.19
CA ILE A 161 13.37 0.37 -10.57
C ILE A 161 14.82 -0.08 -10.77
N ASP A 162 15.49 -0.45 -9.69
CA ASP A 162 16.82 -1.05 -9.72
C ASP A 162 16.79 -2.34 -8.89
N ARG A 163 16.97 -3.48 -9.56
CA ARG A 163 16.86 -4.82 -8.95
C ARG A 163 15.57 -4.99 -8.15
N ASP A 164 15.68 -5.03 -6.82
CA ASP A 164 14.63 -5.20 -5.83
C ASP A 164 14.20 -3.88 -5.16
N GLU A 165 14.74 -2.74 -5.59
CA GLU A 165 14.37 -1.41 -5.10
C GLU A 165 13.55 -0.63 -6.11
N ILE A 166 12.46 -0.03 -5.64
CA ILE A 166 11.66 0.94 -6.39
C ILE A 166 11.92 2.35 -5.88
N THR A 167 11.94 3.30 -6.79
CA THR A 167 12.08 4.74 -6.49
C THR A 167 10.78 5.46 -6.87
N ILE A 168 10.32 6.34 -5.99
CA ILE A 168 9.12 7.16 -6.16
C ILE A 168 9.47 8.63 -5.87
N ALA A 169 8.95 9.54 -6.70
CA ALA A 169 8.95 10.96 -6.40
C ALA A 169 7.72 11.29 -5.55
N ILE A 170 7.93 11.90 -4.38
CA ILE A 170 6.89 12.29 -3.44
C ILE A 170 6.79 13.81 -3.42
N LEU A 171 5.60 14.32 -3.70
CA LEU A 171 5.31 15.74 -3.65
C LEU A 171 5.22 16.22 -2.18
N PRO A 172 5.56 17.50 -1.91
CA PRO A 172 5.54 18.06 -0.55
C PRO A 172 4.18 17.88 0.14
N LEU A 173 3.08 18.03 -0.59
CA LEU A 173 1.74 17.83 -0.05
C LEU A 173 1.52 16.39 0.43
N THR A 174 1.95 15.39 -0.35
CA THR A 174 1.84 13.97 0.01
C THR A 174 2.72 13.66 1.21
N TYR A 175 3.95 14.18 1.25
CA TYR A 175 4.84 14.03 2.40
C TYR A 175 4.20 14.53 3.70
N GLN A 176 3.61 15.75 3.67
CA GLN A 176 3.00 16.37 4.84
C GLN A 176 1.69 15.71 5.28
N ARG A 177 0.85 15.27 4.33
CA ARG A 177 -0.50 14.78 4.63
C ARG A 177 -0.58 13.29 4.98
N THR A 178 0.49 12.55 4.75
CA THR A 178 0.54 11.10 4.97
C THR A 178 1.52 10.75 6.07
N ASN A 179 1.52 9.50 6.55
CA ASN A 179 2.44 9.03 7.59
C ASN A 179 3.91 8.96 7.14
N LEU A 180 4.21 9.14 5.85
CA LEU A 180 5.57 9.01 5.30
C LEU A 180 6.59 9.86 6.05
N HIS A 181 6.23 11.09 6.44
CA HIS A 181 7.11 12.00 7.19
C HIS A 181 7.46 11.51 8.61
N THR A 182 6.83 10.44 9.09
CA THR A 182 7.09 9.85 10.41
C THR A 182 7.85 8.53 10.34
N LEU A 183 8.01 7.96 9.14
CA LEU A 183 8.69 6.69 8.95
C LEU A 183 10.21 6.90 8.95
N ALA A 184 10.92 5.92 9.49
CA ALA A 184 12.38 5.89 9.49
C ALA A 184 12.90 4.77 8.57
N PRO A 185 14.10 4.93 7.97
CA PRO A 185 14.77 3.84 7.26
C PRO A 185 14.80 2.54 8.07
N GLY A 186 14.51 1.42 7.40
CA GLY A 186 14.35 0.10 8.01
C GLY A 186 12.91 -0.22 8.42
N ALA A 187 11.99 0.75 8.45
CA ALA A 187 10.58 0.49 8.76
C ALA A 187 9.91 -0.35 7.66
N PRO A 188 9.04 -1.32 8.05
CA PRO A 188 8.20 -2.01 7.09
C PRO A 188 7.12 -1.07 6.56
N VAL A 189 6.80 -1.19 5.28
CA VAL A 189 5.72 -0.44 4.61
C VAL A 189 4.80 -1.39 3.88
N ASN A 190 3.49 -1.20 4.00
CA ASN A 190 2.48 -1.97 3.27
C ASN A 190 2.57 -1.71 1.78
N ILE A 191 2.57 -2.77 0.98
CA ILE A 191 2.61 -2.70 -0.49
C ILE A 191 1.39 -3.43 -1.04
N GLU A 192 0.59 -2.70 -1.83
CA GLU A 192 -0.42 -3.28 -2.68
C GLU A 192 -0.05 -2.98 -4.15
N ALA A 193 0.12 -4.06 -4.92
CA ALA A 193 0.37 -3.97 -6.35
C ALA A 193 -0.92 -3.69 -7.12
N ASP A 194 -0.77 -2.96 -8.23
CA ASP A 194 -1.89 -2.65 -9.12
C ASP A 194 -2.59 -3.94 -9.60
N VAL A 195 -3.88 -4.04 -9.31
CA VAL A 195 -4.73 -5.17 -9.67
C VAL A 195 -4.76 -5.40 -11.19
N LEU A 196 -4.61 -4.35 -12.00
CA LEU A 196 -4.56 -4.46 -13.45
C LEU A 196 -3.28 -5.17 -13.91
N VAL A 197 -2.15 -4.93 -13.25
CA VAL A 197 -0.90 -5.65 -13.52
C VAL A 197 -1.03 -7.11 -13.11
N LYS A 198 -1.64 -7.39 -11.95
CA LYS A 198 -1.90 -8.77 -11.49
C LYS A 198 -2.80 -9.53 -12.48
N LEU A 199 -3.87 -8.89 -12.96
CA LEU A 199 -4.78 -9.45 -13.97
C LEU A 199 -4.06 -9.74 -15.30
N ALA A 200 -3.32 -8.75 -15.83
CA ALA A 200 -2.56 -8.91 -17.07
C ALA A 200 -1.54 -10.06 -16.96
N TYR A 201 -0.83 -10.14 -15.84
CA TYR A 201 0.11 -11.22 -15.58
C TYR A 201 -0.58 -12.59 -15.54
N ALA A 202 -1.72 -12.72 -14.85
CA ALA A 202 -2.46 -13.98 -14.78
C ALA A 202 -2.89 -14.46 -16.18
N GLN A 203 -3.44 -13.55 -17.00
CA GLN A 203 -3.81 -13.85 -18.38
C GLN A 203 -2.60 -14.25 -19.25
N MET A 204 -1.46 -13.59 -19.08
CA MET A 204 -0.23 -13.96 -19.79
C MET A 204 0.28 -15.35 -19.40
N GLN A 205 0.13 -15.78 -18.14
CA GLN A 205 0.52 -17.14 -17.74
C GLN A 205 -0.43 -18.19 -18.32
N GLU A 206 -1.72 -17.92 -18.38
CA GLU A 206 -2.71 -18.82 -19.01
C GLU A 206 -2.49 -18.95 -20.53
N GLN A 207 -2.05 -17.87 -21.19
CA GLN A 207 -1.78 -17.84 -22.63
C GLN A 207 -0.44 -18.45 -23.03
N LYS A 208 0.43 -18.82 -22.08
CA LYS A 208 1.56 -19.71 -22.37
C LYS A 208 0.97 -21.06 -22.80
N ARG A 209 0.72 -21.19 -24.11
CA ARG A 209 0.39 -22.46 -24.77
C ARG A 209 1.30 -23.55 -24.20
N PRO A 210 0.82 -24.79 -24.00
CA PRO A 210 1.73 -25.90 -23.74
C PRO A 210 2.82 -25.81 -24.81
N GLY A 211 4.08 -25.78 -24.35
CA GLY A 211 5.23 -25.67 -25.24
C GLY A 211 5.01 -26.66 -26.38
N PHE A 212 5.22 -26.21 -27.62
CA PHE A 212 5.22 -27.11 -28.74
C PHE A 212 6.31 -28.15 -28.47
N GLU A 213 5.91 -29.35 -28.06
CA GLU A 213 6.82 -30.45 -27.82
C GLU A 213 7.03 -31.14 -29.16
N LEU A 214 8.21 -30.90 -29.75
CA LEU A 214 8.61 -31.59 -30.96
C LEU A 214 8.81 -33.07 -30.62
N THR A 215 7.75 -33.86 -30.77
CA THR A 215 7.79 -35.31 -30.58
C THR A 215 8.05 -36.01 -31.91
N GLU A 216 8.62 -37.21 -31.85
CA GLU A 216 8.77 -38.08 -33.02
C GLU A 216 7.40 -38.36 -33.67
N ALA A 217 6.37 -38.60 -32.87
CA ALA A 217 5.00 -38.79 -33.36
C ALA A 217 4.48 -37.56 -34.13
N TRP A 218 4.81 -36.35 -33.68
CA TRP A 218 4.44 -35.12 -34.39
C TRP A 218 5.21 -34.95 -35.70
N LEU A 219 6.51 -35.26 -35.72
CA LEU A 219 7.34 -35.21 -36.93
C LEU A 219 6.81 -36.19 -38.00
N VAL A 220 6.57 -37.44 -37.60
CA VAL A 220 6.01 -38.49 -38.48
C VAL A 220 4.63 -38.10 -39.00
N ALA A 221 3.75 -37.56 -38.15
CA ALA A 221 2.42 -37.11 -38.57
C ALA A 221 2.43 -35.94 -39.57
N ASN A 222 3.53 -35.18 -39.64
CA ASN A 222 3.70 -34.04 -40.55
C ASN A 222 4.70 -34.30 -41.68
N GLY A 223 5.17 -35.55 -41.85
CA GLY A 223 5.99 -35.95 -43.00
C GLY A 223 7.48 -35.63 -42.90
N TYR A 224 8.00 -35.47 -41.68
CA TYR A 224 9.43 -35.38 -41.37
C TYR A 224 9.99 -36.70 -40.87
#